data_AF-A0A258JW04-F1
#
_entry.id   AF-A0A258JW04-F1
#
_cell.length_a   1.000
_cell.length_b   1.000
_cell.length_c   1.000
_cell.angle_alpha   90.00
_cell.angle_beta   90.00
_cell.angle_gamma   90.00
#
_symmetry.space_group_name_H-M   'P 1'
#
loop_
_entity.id
_entity.type
_entity.pdbx_description
1 polymer ?
#
loop_
_entity_poly.entity_id
_entity_poly.type
_entity_poly.pdbx_seq_one_letter_code
_entity_poly.pdbx_strand_id
1 'polypeptide(L)'
;MVARYAYVFPVAASLLAATSYFINIASSDLMALVSTALLLGTAFSAVQHAERVSDRLGQPYGTLVLTFSVTLIEVSVLVSLMLNEGNNPTLARE
;
A
#
# COMPACT_ATOMS: atom_id res chain seq x y z
N MET A 1 21.67 -6.60 -6.17
CA MET A 1 21.14 -6.62 -7.55
C MET A 1 19.60 -6.55 -7.68
N VAL A 2 18.83 -6.21 -6.63
CA VAL A 2 17.33 -6.26 -6.66
C VAL A 2 16.65 -4.87 -6.81
N ALA A 3 17.40 -3.77 -6.81
CA ALA A 3 16.83 -2.41 -6.70
C ALA A 3 15.93 -1.96 -7.87
N ARG A 4 16.06 -2.55 -9.07
CA ARG A 4 15.27 -2.11 -10.24
C ARG A 4 13.80 -2.54 -10.17
N TYR A 5 13.49 -3.65 -9.49
CA TYR A 5 12.13 -4.20 -9.44
C TYR A 5 11.27 -3.58 -8.33
N ALA A 6 11.89 -2.94 -7.34
CA ALA A 6 11.15 -2.27 -6.25
C ALA A 6 10.17 -1.23 -6.83
N TYR A 7 10.62 -0.37 -7.74
CA TYR A 7 9.78 0.67 -8.32
C TYR A 7 8.70 0.16 -9.29
N VAL A 8 8.79 -1.08 -9.77
CA VAL A 8 7.84 -1.60 -10.77
C VAL A 8 6.44 -1.75 -10.16
N PHE A 9 6.33 -2.26 -8.94
CA PHE A 9 5.06 -2.44 -8.25
C PHE A 9 4.29 -1.13 -7.99
N PRO A 10 4.88 -0.09 -7.35
CA PRO A 10 4.16 1.16 -7.09
C PRO A 10 3.85 1.94 -8.37
N VAL A 11 4.70 1.85 -9.40
CA VAL A 11 4.41 2.48 -10.69
C VAL A 11 3.28 1.74 -11.42
N ALA A 12 3.29 0.42 -11.44
CA ALA A 12 2.20 -0.37 -12.02
C ALA A 12 0.86 -0.14 -11.29
N ALA A 13 0.88 -0.11 -9.95
CA ALA A 13 -0.29 0.16 -9.14
C ALA A 13 -0.88 1.54 -9.42
N SER A 14 -0.04 2.58 -9.46
CA SER A 14 -0.49 3.95 -9.75
C SER A 14 -0.99 4.12 -11.18
N LEU A 15 -0.36 3.48 -12.17
CA LEU A 15 -0.84 3.46 -13.56
C LEU A 15 -2.19 2.75 -13.70
N LEU A 16 -2.37 1.59 -13.06
CA LEU A 16 -3.63 0.87 -13.08
C LEU A 16 -4.74 1.69 -12.41
N ALA A 17 -4.46 2.29 -11.24
CA ALA A 17 -5.41 3.16 -10.55
C ALA A 17 -5.80 4.37 -11.42
N ALA A 18 -4.81 5.07 -12.00
CA ALA A 18 -5.06 6.22 -12.86
C ALA A 18 -5.89 5.84 -14.10
N THR A 19 -5.49 4.79 -14.81
CA THR A 19 -6.21 4.35 -16.02
C THR A 19 -7.63 3.90 -15.71
N SER A 20 -7.84 3.15 -14.62
CA SER A 20 -9.19 2.74 -14.20
C SER A 20 -10.09 3.93 -13.87
N TYR A 21 -9.53 4.98 -13.25
CA TYR A 21 -10.23 6.22 -12.94
C TYR A 21 -10.57 7.04 -14.20
N PHE A 22 -9.62 7.26 -15.10
CA PHE A 22 -9.83 8.06 -16.31
C PHE A 22 -10.75 7.40 -17.34
N ILE A 23 -10.68 6.07 -17.47
CA ILE A 23 -11.45 5.31 -18.47
C ILE A 23 -12.79 4.83 -17.89
N ASN A 24 -13.04 5.06 -16.59
CA ASN A 24 -14.23 4.58 -15.87
C ASN A 24 -14.45 3.07 -16.07
N ILE A 25 -13.41 2.28 -15.79
CA ILE A 25 -13.48 0.83 -15.91
C ILE A 25 -14.37 0.30 -14.79
N ALA A 26 -15.38 -0.51 -15.13
CA ALA A 26 -16.24 -1.15 -14.15
C ALA A 26 -15.43 -2.02 -13.18
N SER A 27 -15.74 -1.91 -11.88
CA SER A 27 -15.17 -2.77 -10.85
C SER A 27 -15.60 -4.22 -11.10
N SER A 28 -14.61 -5.10 -11.27
CA SER A 28 -14.79 -6.55 -11.39
C SER A 28 -13.97 -7.27 -10.31
N ASP A 29 -14.36 -8.49 -9.95
CA ASP A 29 -13.63 -9.30 -8.96
C ASP A 29 -12.17 -9.50 -9.35
N LEU A 30 -11.89 -9.67 -10.65
CA LEU A 30 -10.54 -9.75 -11.17
C LEU A 30 -9.75 -8.45 -10.92
N MET A 31 -10.38 -7.29 -11.12
CA MET A 31 -9.75 -6.00 -10.87
C MET A 31 -9.43 -5.82 -9.38
N ALA A 32 -10.33 -6.22 -8.49
CA ALA A 32 -10.11 -6.18 -7.05
C ALA A 32 -8.96 -7.08 -6.61
N LEU A 33 -8.86 -8.28 -7.19
CA LEU A 33 -7.76 -9.21 -6.91
C LEU A 33 -6.42 -8.67 -7.40
N VAL A 34 -6.38 -8.12 -8.61
CA VAL A 34 -5.16 -7.52 -9.19
C VAL A 34 -4.73 -6.28 -8.40
N SER A 35 -5.65 -5.38 -8.04
CA SER A 35 -5.32 -4.19 -7.26
C SER A 35 -4.81 -4.53 -5.86
N THR A 36 -5.40 -5.54 -5.21
CA THR A 36 -4.95 -6.04 -3.91
C THR A 36 -3.54 -6.63 -4.00
N ALA A 37 -3.27 -7.46 -5.01
CA ALA A 37 -1.95 -8.04 -5.22
C ALA A 37 -0.89 -6.94 -5.49
N LEU A 38 -1.24 -5.93 -6.29
CA LEU A 38 -0.36 -4.78 -6.54
C LEU A 38 -0.12 -3.98 -5.27
N LEU A 39 -1.15 -3.69 -4.47
CA LEU A 39 -1.04 -2.99 -3.18
C LEU A 39 -0.07 -3.71 -2.25
N LEU A 40 -0.22 -5.03 -2.07
CA LEU A 40 0.71 -5.82 -1.26
C LEU A 40 2.14 -5.72 -1.81
N GLY A 41 2.33 -5.83 -3.13
CA GLY A 41 3.62 -5.63 -3.77
C GLY A 41 4.21 -4.23 -3.53
N THR A 42 3.38 -3.18 -3.53
CA THR A 42 3.82 -1.82 -3.23
C THR A 42 4.30 -1.66 -1.77
N ALA A 43 3.62 -2.32 -0.82
CA ALA A 43 4.00 -2.30 0.59
C ALA A 43 5.38 -2.93 0.80
N PHE A 44 5.62 -4.11 0.21
CA PHE A 44 6.95 -4.75 0.27
C PHE A 44 8.04 -3.91 -0.40
N SER A 45 7.74 -3.25 -1.54
CA SER A 45 8.67 -2.32 -2.17
C SER A 45 9.03 -1.16 -1.23
N ALA A 46 8.06 -0.60 -0.52
CA ALA A 46 8.29 0.48 0.43
C ALA A 46 9.20 0.04 1.59
N VAL A 47 8.96 -1.14 2.16
CA VAL A 47 9.82 -1.73 3.20
C VAL A 47 11.25 -1.92 2.68
N GLN A 48 11.42 -2.46 1.48
CA GLN A 48 12.76 -2.64 0.93
C GLN A 48 13.48 -1.32 0.61
N HIS A 49 12.73 -0.24 0.38
CA HIS A 49 13.32 1.10 0.33
C HIS A 49 13.76 1.56 1.73
N ALA A 50 12.92 1.36 2.74
CA ALA A 50 13.22 1.68 4.13
C ALA A 50 14.43 0.91 4.67
N GLU A 51 14.59 -0.37 4.32
CA GLU A 51 15.78 -1.17 4.63
C GLU A 51 17.07 -0.54 4.09
N ARG A 52 17.06 -0.11 2.82
CA ARG A 52 18.24 0.54 2.22
C ARG A 52 18.56 1.88 2.86
N VAL A 53 17.54 2.61 3.32
CA VAL A 53 17.72 3.85 4.08
C VAL A 53 18.27 3.51 5.48
N SER A 54 17.75 2.45 6.10
CA SER A 54 18.19 1.94 7.40
C SER A 54 19.67 1.58 7.41
N ASP A 55 20.13 0.84 6.40
CA ASP A 55 21.54 0.43 6.25
C ASP A 55 22.48 1.64 6.15
N ARG A 56 22.03 2.72 5.50
CA ARG A 56 22.82 3.95 5.34
C ARG A 56 22.88 4.79 6.61
N LEU A 57 21.83 4.74 7.41
CA LEU A 57 21.74 5.49 8.67
C LEU A 57 22.50 4.81 9.81
N GLY A 58 22.66 3.48 9.74
CA GLY A 58 23.27 2.70 10.82
C GLY A 58 22.43 2.74 12.10
N GLN A 59 22.90 2.09 13.16
CA GLN A 59 22.17 2.06 14.43
C GLN A 59 22.47 3.29 15.29
N PRO A 60 21.45 3.85 16.00
CA PRO A 60 20.10 3.32 16.23
C PRO A 60 19.03 3.80 15.22
N TYR A 61 19.35 4.81 14.41
CA TYR A 61 18.37 5.50 13.56
C TYR A 61 17.79 4.62 12.45
N GLY A 62 18.58 3.70 11.92
CA GLY A 62 18.12 2.76 10.90
C GLY A 62 16.98 1.87 11.40
N THR A 63 17.05 1.40 12.65
CA THR A 63 15.98 0.60 13.25
C THR A 63 14.70 1.44 13.40
N LEU A 64 14.82 2.69 13.84
CA LEU A 64 13.66 3.59 13.96
C LEU A 64 12.98 3.82 12.61
N VAL A 65 13.75 4.04 11.53
CA VAL A 65 13.20 4.23 10.18
C VAL A 65 12.49 2.98 9.68
N LEU A 66 13.06 1.79 9.90
CA LEU A 66 12.44 0.54 9.49
C LEU A 66 11.12 0.31 10.24
N THR A 67 11.13 0.45 11.57
CA THR A 67 9.93 0.31 12.39
C THR A 67 8.87 1.34 12.00
N PHE A 68 9.25 2.60 11.80
CA PHE A 68 8.35 3.66 11.37
C PHE A 68 7.72 3.39 10.00
N SER A 69 8.49 2.83 9.06
CA SER A 69 7.96 2.45 7.75
C SER A 69 6.88 1.39 7.86
N VAL A 70 7.08 0.37 8.69
CA VAL A 70 6.10 -0.73 8.87
C VAL A 70 4.84 -0.22 9.56
N THR A 71 4.99 0.60 10.61
CA THR A 71 3.82 1.16 11.31
C THR A 71 3.03 2.13 10.44
N LEU A 72 3.68 2.92 9.57
CA LEU A 72 2.96 3.75 8.60
C LEU A 72 2.16 2.92 7.59
N ILE A 73 2.70 1.79 7.12
CA ILE A 73 1.96 0.88 6.24
C ILE A 73 0.73 0.34 6.96
N GLU A 74 0.89 -0.12 8.20
CA GLU A 74 -0.21 -0.62 9.04
C GLU A 74 -1.30 0.43 9.27
N VAL A 75 -0.92 1.64 9.70
CA VAL A 75 -1.86 2.75 9.92
C VAL A 75 -2.58 3.15 8.64
N SER A 76 -1.91 3.13 7.49
CA SER A 76 -2.53 3.45 6.21
C SER A 76 -3.61 2.43 5.83
N VAL A 77 -3.36 1.13 6.07
CA VAL A 77 -4.35 0.06 5.85
C VAL A 77 -5.52 0.20 6.84
N LEU A 78 -5.24 0.43 8.13
CA LEU A 78 -6.28 0.66 9.13
C LEU A 78 -7.17 1.86 8.78
N VAL A 79 -6.59 2.99 8.40
CA VAL A 79 -7.34 4.19 7.96
C VAL A 79 -8.15 3.87 6.71
N SER A 80 -7.60 3.12 5.74
CA SER A 80 -8.33 2.70 4.55
C SER A 80 -9.56 1.86 4.88
N LEU A 81 -9.48 0.99 5.90
CA LEU A 81 -10.61 0.20 6.38
C LEU A 81 -11.66 1.10 7.05
N MET A 82 -11.24 2.00 7.94
CA MET A 82 -12.13 2.93 8.63
C MET A 82 -12.89 3.86 7.68
N LEU A 83 -12.27 4.25 6.56
CA LEU A 83 -12.90 5.06 5.53
C LEU A 83 -13.85 4.25 4.63
N ASN A 84 -13.65 2.94 4.50
CA ASN A 84 -14.52 2.07 3.70
C ASN A 84 -15.75 1.58 4.47
N GLU A 85 -15.66 1.49 5.79
CA GLU A 85 -16.81 1.21 6.66
C GLU A 85 -17.74 2.43 6.73
N GLY A 86 -18.55 2.60 5.68
CA GLY A 86 -19.65 3.54 5.67
C GLY A 86 -20.60 3.24 6.83
N ASN A 87 -20.88 4.27 7.65
CA ASN A 87 -21.92 4.31 8.67
C ASN A 87 -23.19 3.60 8.16
N ASN A 88 -23.42 2.36 8.58
CA ASN A 88 -24.59 1.58 8.24
C ASN A 88 -25.70 1.88 9.27
N PRO A 89 -26.66 2.79 9.00
CA PRO A 89 -27.73 3.11 9.93
C PRO A 89 -28.69 1.93 10.18
N THR A 90 -28.53 0.83 9.46
CA THR A 90 -29.30 -0.40 9.64
C THR A 90 -28.79 -1.21 10.84
N LEU A 91 -27.49 -1.12 11.20
CA LEU A 91 -26.93 -1.80 12.39
C LEU A 91 -27.39 -1.19 13.72
N ALA A 92 -27.88 0.05 13.73
CA ALA A 92 -28.44 0.68 14.92
C ALA A 92 -29.93 0.35 15.13
N ARG A 93 -30.55 -0.40 14.21
CA ARG A 93 -31.97 -0.74 14.22
C ARG A 93 -32.26 -2.23 14.36
N GLU A 94 -31.23 -3.08 14.43
CA GLU A 94 -31.37 -4.53 14.66
C GLU A 94 -30.71 -4.95 15.98
#